data_AF-A0A7Y8KXZ5-F1
#
_entry.id   AF-A0A7Y8KXZ5-F1
#
_cell.length_a   1.000
_cell.length_b   1.000
_cell.length_c   1.000
_cell.angle_alpha   90.00
_cell.angle_beta   90.00
_cell.angle_gamma   90.00
#
_symmetry.space_group_name_H-M   'P 1'
#
loop_
_entity.id
_entity.type
_entity.pdbx_description
1 polymer ?
#
loop_
_entity_poly.entity_id
_entity_poly.type
_entity_poly.pdbx_seq_one_letter_code
_entity_poly.pdbx_strand_id
1 'polypeptide(L)'
;MDIFTLSLLAFAGAFILKTTDQRQRILLLGRHLGQFQIEKLMERLSEGYMRALSEKDPERRQQIWQLQASTEASLASQFQRFAAGLAKDAAAPFRVNRIALPYADRWLPGASFDLREAMRIHARGIQQTVDNTAQRSERDRAYTLLAELYLMQHTCHWYCRTRATASARVLARHQTPYAQLVASVSPETRQAYSELVGFKG
;
A
#
# COMPACT_ATOMS: atom_id res chain seq x y z
N MET A 1 -1.27 33.49 -32.32
CA MET A 1 -0.81 32.71 -31.15
C MET A 1 0.02 31.57 -31.69
N ASP A 2 1.32 31.54 -31.39
CA ASP A 2 2.23 30.50 -31.90
C ASP A 2 1.91 29.14 -31.23
N ILE A 3 2.07 28.06 -32.00
CA ILE A 3 1.92 26.66 -31.55
C ILE A 3 2.84 26.37 -30.36
N PHE A 4 4.04 26.97 -30.32
CA PHE A 4 4.96 26.85 -29.18
C PHE A 4 4.40 27.51 -27.92
N THR A 5 3.78 28.68 -28.03
CA THR A 5 3.13 29.37 -26.90
C THR A 5 1.91 28.59 -26.41
N LEU A 6 1.09 28.05 -27.31
CA LEU A 6 -0.05 27.20 -26.97
C LEU A 6 0.39 25.90 -26.28
N SER A 7 1.45 25.26 -26.76
CA SER A 7 2.00 24.04 -26.17
C SER A 7 2.58 24.30 -24.77
N LEU A 8 3.28 25.42 -24.58
CA LEU A 8 3.80 25.82 -23.28
C LEU A 8 2.68 26.10 -22.26
N LEU A 9 1.64 26.82 -22.67
CA LEU A 9 0.47 27.10 -21.84
C LEU A 9 -0.29 25.82 -21.48
N ALA A 10 -0.45 24.91 -22.44
CA ALA A 10 -1.07 23.60 -22.22
C ALA A 10 -0.27 22.76 -21.21
N PHE A 11 1.07 22.73 -21.36
CA PHE A 11 1.94 22.01 -20.44
C PHE A 11 1.92 22.60 -19.03
N ALA A 12 2.00 23.93 -18.90
CA ALA A 12 1.91 24.63 -17.63
C ALA A 12 0.54 24.37 -16.94
N GLY A 13 -0.56 24.46 -17.69
CA GLY A 13 -1.89 24.13 -17.19
C GLY A 13 -2.01 22.68 -16.71
N ALA A 14 -1.51 21.72 -17.49
CA ALA A 14 -1.48 20.31 -17.11
C ALA A 14 -0.64 20.07 -15.84
N PHE A 15 0.49 20.77 -15.69
CA PHE A 15 1.35 20.67 -14.51
C PHE A 15 0.66 21.23 -13.25
N ILE A 16 0.00 22.38 -13.34
CA ILE A 16 -0.76 22.97 -12.21
C ILE A 16 -1.92 22.07 -11.79
N LEU A 17 -2.68 21.54 -12.75
CA LEU A 17 -3.79 20.61 -12.47
C LEU A 17 -3.28 19.33 -11.79
N LYS A 18 -2.17 18.78 -12.26
CA LYS A 18 -1.55 17.59 -11.66
C LYS A 18 -1.09 17.84 -10.23
N THR A 19 -0.45 18.98 -9.97
CA THR A 19 0.09 19.29 -8.62
C THR A 19 -1.01 19.57 -7.60
N THR A 20 -2.11 20.20 -8.02
CA THR A 20 -3.28 20.46 -7.15
C THR A 20 -4.03 19.18 -6.80
N ASP A 21 -4.35 18.33 -7.79
CA ASP A 21 -4.96 17.01 -7.58
C ASP A 21 -4.11 16.15 -6.64
N GLN A 22 -2.80 16.11 -6.86
CA GLN A 22 -1.88 15.36 -6.01
C GLN A 22 -1.88 15.85 -4.55
N ARG A 23 -1.92 17.17 -4.31
CA ARG A 23 -2.02 17.72 -2.95
C ARG A 23 -3.33 17.34 -2.28
N GLN A 24 -4.46 17.40 -3.01
CA GLN A 24 -5.76 16.99 -2.50
C GLN A 24 -5.77 15.52 -2.11
N ARG A 25 -5.19 14.63 -2.93
CA ARG A 25 -5.07 13.20 -2.63
C ARG A 25 -4.24 12.94 -1.39
N ILE A 26 -3.09 13.60 -1.25
CA ILE A 26 -2.22 13.48 -0.07
C ILE A 26 -2.96 13.95 1.19
N LEU A 27 -3.65 15.08 1.15
CA LEU A 27 -4.42 15.59 2.29
C LEU A 27 -5.59 14.67 2.66
N LEU A 28 -6.31 14.16 1.66
CA LEU A 28 -7.45 13.26 1.88
C LEU A 28 -7.00 11.94 2.51
N LEU A 29 -5.99 11.28 1.94
CA LEU A 29 -5.45 10.04 2.51
C LEU A 29 -4.80 10.31 3.87
N GLY A 30 -4.08 11.43 4.01
CA GLY A 30 -3.44 11.85 5.25
C GLY A 30 -4.45 12.09 6.39
N ARG A 31 -5.63 12.63 6.10
CA ARG A 31 -6.72 12.81 7.10
C ARG A 31 -7.20 11.48 7.66
N HIS A 32 -7.29 10.45 6.82
CA HIS A 32 -7.68 9.11 7.24
C HIS A 32 -6.54 8.40 7.98
N LEU A 33 -5.30 8.45 7.44
CA LEU A 33 -4.13 7.79 8.05
C LEU A 33 -3.67 8.44 9.36
N GLY A 34 -3.74 9.77 9.47
CA GLY A 34 -3.17 10.54 10.59
C GLY A 34 -3.81 10.26 11.95
N GLN A 35 -4.91 9.53 11.99
CA GLN A 35 -5.59 9.08 13.22
C GLN A 35 -4.98 7.79 13.79
N PHE A 36 -4.05 7.18 13.06
CA PHE A 36 -3.47 5.87 13.36
C PHE A 36 -1.95 5.95 13.45
N GLN A 37 -1.36 4.91 14.04
CA GLN A 37 0.09 4.75 14.22
C GLN A 37 0.66 3.67 13.29
N ILE A 38 0.00 3.42 12.14
CA ILE A 38 0.34 2.33 11.21
C ILE A 38 1.83 2.38 10.84
N GLU A 39 2.37 3.55 10.47
CA GLU A 39 3.78 3.69 10.09
C GLU A 39 4.74 3.34 11.24
N LYS A 40 4.48 3.84 12.45
CA LYS A 40 5.30 3.53 13.64
C LYS A 40 5.24 2.05 14.01
N LEU A 41 4.06 1.44 13.90
CA LEU A 41 3.89 0.02 14.16
C LEU A 41 4.57 -0.84 13.11
N MET A 42 4.52 -0.44 11.83
CA MET A 42 5.25 -1.11 10.74
C MET A 42 6.77 -1.06 10.97
N GLU A 43 7.31 0.09 11.36
CA GLU A 43 8.73 0.24 11.68
C GLU A 43 9.14 -0.68 12.84
N ARG A 44 8.39 -0.64 13.95
CA ARG A 44 8.61 -1.51 15.10
C ARG A 44 8.56 -3.00 14.75
N LEU A 45 7.60 -3.43 13.92
CA LEU A 45 7.51 -4.82 13.45
C LEU A 45 8.70 -5.19 12.58
N SER A 46 9.10 -4.33 11.64
CA SER A 46 10.26 -4.59 10.78
C SER A 46 11.52 -4.80 11.60
N GLU A 47 11.79 -3.94 12.59
CA GLU A 47 12.92 -4.09 13.50
C GLU A 47 12.83 -5.34 14.35
N GLY A 48 11.64 -5.62 14.91
CA GLY A 48 11.38 -6.79 15.73
C GLY A 48 11.60 -8.10 14.97
N TYR A 49 11.14 -8.18 13.73
CA TYR A 49 11.34 -9.33 12.86
C TYR A 49 12.80 -9.52 12.46
N MET A 50 13.51 -8.45 12.09
CA MET A 50 14.94 -8.55 11.77
C MET A 50 15.75 -9.04 12.98
N ARG A 51 15.40 -8.62 14.19
CA ARG A 51 16.01 -9.11 15.42
C ARG A 51 15.70 -10.59 15.65
N ALA A 52 14.44 -11.00 15.51
CA ALA A 52 14.05 -12.40 15.70
C ALA A 52 14.71 -13.33 14.67
N LEU A 53 14.82 -12.90 13.41
CA LEU A 53 15.48 -13.66 12.34
C LEU A 53 16.99 -13.77 12.53
N SER A 54 17.62 -12.83 13.23
CA SER A 54 19.06 -12.80 13.48
C SER A 54 19.47 -13.46 14.80
N GLU A 55 18.51 -13.76 15.68
CA GLU A 55 18.76 -14.39 16.98
C GLU A 55 19.06 -15.88 16.84
N LYS A 56 20.14 -16.32 17.48
CA LYS A 56 20.65 -17.69 17.41
C LYS A 56 20.08 -18.57 18.52
N ASP A 57 19.85 -17.98 19.69
CA ASP A 57 19.27 -18.68 20.84
C ASP A 57 17.76 -18.93 20.62
N PRO A 58 17.30 -20.19 20.54
CA PRO A 58 15.90 -20.51 20.30
C PRO A 58 14.94 -19.93 21.34
N GLU A 59 15.33 -19.88 22.62
CA GLU A 59 14.46 -19.40 23.69
C GLU A 59 14.28 -17.88 23.60
N ARG A 60 15.39 -17.14 23.42
CA ARG A 60 15.35 -15.68 23.21
C ARG A 60 14.61 -15.32 21.94
N ARG A 61 14.82 -16.08 20.86
CA ARG A 61 14.10 -15.88 19.59
C ARG A 61 12.59 -16.01 19.80
N GLN A 62 12.14 -17.04 20.52
CA GLN A 62 10.73 -17.23 20.83
C GLN A 62 10.16 -16.04 21.63
N GLN A 63 10.91 -15.54 22.61
CA GLN A 63 10.51 -14.35 23.37
C GLN A 63 10.36 -13.12 22.46
N ILE A 64 11.27 -12.90 21.52
CA ILE A 64 11.18 -11.77 20.57
C ILE A 64 9.92 -11.88 19.70
N TRP A 65 9.56 -13.10 19.24
CA TRP A 65 8.33 -13.32 18.47
C TRP A 65 7.08 -13.01 19.29
N GLN A 66 7.01 -13.50 20.53
CA GLN A 66 5.89 -13.23 21.43
C GLN A 66 5.70 -11.72 21.70
N LEU A 67 6.79 -10.96 21.79
CA LEU A 67 6.74 -9.50 21.94
C LEU A 67 6.15 -8.79 20.71
N GLN A 68 6.17 -9.41 19.52
CA GLN A 68 5.58 -8.80 18.30
C GLN A 68 4.07 -8.97 18.24
N ALA A 69 3.49 -10.00 18.87
CA ALA A 69 2.07 -10.34 18.73
C ALA A 69 1.13 -9.16 19.05
N SER A 70 1.42 -8.38 20.09
CA SER A 70 0.63 -7.19 20.44
C SER A 70 0.76 -6.07 19.40
N THR A 71 1.94 -5.92 18.78
CA THR A 71 2.20 -4.92 17.74
C THR A 71 1.50 -5.32 16.44
N GLU A 72 1.53 -6.61 16.08
CA GLU A 72 0.81 -7.18 14.93
C GLU A 72 -0.70 -6.97 15.06
N ALA A 73 -1.28 -7.34 16.21
CA ALA A 73 -2.71 -7.19 16.47
C ALA A 73 -3.15 -5.70 16.46
N SER A 74 -2.36 -4.83 17.09
CA SER A 74 -2.62 -3.38 17.09
C SER A 74 -2.57 -2.81 15.67
N LEU A 75 -1.58 -3.21 14.87
CA LEU A 75 -1.46 -2.77 13.49
C LEU A 75 -2.65 -3.25 12.65
N ALA A 76 -3.02 -4.53 12.74
CA ALA A 76 -4.13 -5.08 11.97
C ALA A 76 -5.45 -4.39 12.32
N SER A 77 -5.73 -4.22 13.62
CA SER A 77 -6.92 -3.51 14.11
C SER A 77 -6.98 -2.05 13.63
N GLN A 78 -5.87 -1.31 13.74
CA GLN A 78 -5.81 0.07 13.27
C GLN A 78 -5.99 0.16 11.76
N PHE A 79 -5.39 -0.75 11.00
CA PHE A 79 -5.52 -0.77 9.56
C PHE A 79 -6.93 -1.16 9.09
N GLN A 80 -7.60 -2.09 9.77
CA GLN A 80 -9.02 -2.40 9.53
C GLN A 80 -9.92 -1.18 9.75
N ARG A 81 -9.72 -0.46 10.87
CA ARG A 81 -10.48 0.77 11.17
C ARG A 81 -10.21 1.86 10.13
N PHE A 82 -8.97 1.98 9.66
CA PHE A 82 -8.60 2.88 8.58
C PHE A 82 -9.33 2.54 7.28
N ALA A 83 -9.29 1.28 6.84
CA ALA A 83 -9.97 0.82 5.62
C ALA A 83 -11.50 1.01 5.72
N ALA A 84 -12.09 0.69 6.89
CA ALA A 84 -13.51 0.92 7.16
C ALA A 84 -13.89 2.42 7.18
N GLY A 85 -13.00 3.29 7.65
CA GLY A 85 -13.17 4.74 7.60
C GLY A 85 -13.21 5.26 6.17
N LEU A 86 -12.26 4.85 5.34
CA LEU A 86 -12.22 5.18 3.91
C LEU A 86 -13.46 4.73 3.14
N ALA A 87 -13.99 3.54 3.47
CA ALA A 87 -15.16 2.98 2.78
C ALA A 87 -16.44 3.81 2.94
N LYS A 88 -16.51 4.70 3.93
CA LYS A 88 -17.68 5.57 4.19
C LYS A 88 -17.76 6.76 3.23
N ASP A 89 -16.66 7.17 2.63
CA ASP A 89 -16.62 8.31 1.72
C ASP A 89 -17.07 7.93 0.30
N ALA A 90 -17.43 8.94 -0.50
CA ALA A 90 -17.79 8.74 -1.91
C ALA A 90 -16.63 8.12 -2.73
N ALA A 91 -16.94 7.37 -3.79
CA ALA A 91 -15.94 6.67 -4.60
C ALA A 91 -15.04 7.58 -5.44
N ALA A 92 -15.60 8.70 -5.93
CA ALA A 92 -14.98 9.51 -6.96
C ALA A 92 -13.58 10.05 -6.58
N PRO A 93 -13.34 10.56 -5.35
CA PRO A 93 -12.02 11.02 -4.94
C PRO A 93 -10.96 9.91 -4.85
N PHE A 94 -11.38 8.65 -4.73
CA PHE A 94 -10.51 7.50 -4.49
C PHE A 94 -10.15 6.71 -5.76
N ARG A 95 -10.46 7.24 -6.95
CA ARG A 95 -10.05 6.63 -8.22
C ARG A 95 -8.55 6.74 -8.40
N VAL A 96 -7.88 5.61 -8.64
CA VAL A 96 -6.45 5.51 -8.95
C VAL A 96 -6.28 5.17 -10.42
N ASN A 97 -5.58 6.03 -11.17
CA ASN A 97 -5.31 5.76 -12.59
C ASN A 97 -4.18 4.75 -12.74
N ARG A 98 -4.44 3.70 -13.55
CA ARG A 98 -3.46 2.69 -13.94
C ARG A 98 -2.40 3.26 -14.88
N ILE A 99 -2.81 4.23 -15.69
CA ILE A 99 -1.97 4.93 -16.67
C ILE A 99 -1.75 6.35 -16.15
N ALA A 100 -0.54 6.88 -16.27
CA ALA A 100 -0.16 8.21 -15.75
C ALA A 100 -0.72 9.39 -16.57
N LEU A 101 -1.94 9.25 -17.11
CA LEU A 101 -2.64 10.28 -17.87
C LEU A 101 -3.76 10.91 -17.01
N PRO A 102 -3.81 12.26 -16.89
CA PRO A 102 -4.91 12.94 -16.20
C PRO A 102 -6.27 12.61 -16.84
N TYR A 103 -7.31 12.41 -16.02
CA TYR A 103 -8.69 12.13 -16.45
C TYR A 103 -8.91 10.89 -17.32
N ALA A 104 -7.93 9.99 -17.45
CA ALA A 104 -8.05 8.77 -18.27
C ALA A 104 -9.23 7.89 -17.86
N ASP A 105 -9.62 7.92 -16.59
CA ASP A 105 -10.78 7.24 -16.01
C ASP A 105 -12.13 7.68 -16.60
N ARG A 106 -12.24 8.91 -17.13
CA ARG A 106 -13.47 9.41 -17.78
C ARG A 106 -13.73 8.78 -19.15
N TRP A 107 -12.67 8.32 -19.82
CA TRP A 107 -12.72 7.83 -21.21
C TRP A 107 -12.44 6.33 -21.30
N LEU A 108 -11.76 5.76 -20.30
CA LEU A 108 -11.41 4.35 -20.20
C LEU A 108 -11.75 3.86 -18.79
N PRO A 109 -12.98 3.33 -18.56
CA PRO A 109 -13.39 2.82 -17.25
C PRO A 109 -12.46 1.73 -16.70
N GLY A 110 -11.84 0.95 -17.60
CA GLY A 110 -10.81 -0.04 -17.30
C GLY A 110 -9.39 0.51 -17.13
N ALA A 111 -9.19 1.83 -17.09
CA ALA A 111 -7.88 2.45 -16.84
C ALA A 111 -7.71 2.92 -15.38
N SER A 112 -8.66 2.62 -14.49
CA SER A 112 -8.57 2.98 -13.07
C SER A 112 -9.16 1.91 -12.15
N PHE A 113 -8.83 1.99 -10.86
CA PHE A 113 -9.41 1.16 -9.81
C PHE A 113 -9.77 2.03 -8.59
N ASP A 114 -10.55 1.49 -7.66
CA ASP A 114 -10.96 2.18 -6.43
C ASP A 114 -9.96 1.88 -5.30
N LEU A 115 -9.33 2.92 -4.73
CA LEU A 115 -8.42 2.78 -3.60
C LEU A 115 -9.09 2.13 -2.38
N ARG A 116 -10.38 2.43 -2.13
CA ARG A 116 -11.10 1.91 -0.97
C ARG A 116 -11.16 0.39 -1.02
N GLU A 117 -11.36 -0.16 -2.21
CA GLU A 117 -11.37 -1.60 -2.44
C GLU A 117 -9.96 -2.20 -2.26
N ALA A 118 -8.92 -1.50 -2.72
CA ALA A 118 -7.54 -1.94 -2.49
C ALA A 118 -7.19 -1.98 -1.00
N MET A 119 -7.62 -0.97 -0.22
CA MET A 119 -7.40 -0.93 1.23
C MET A 119 -8.19 -2.03 1.95
N ARG A 120 -9.37 -2.39 1.45
CA ARG A 120 -10.16 -3.52 1.97
C ARG A 120 -9.43 -4.85 1.75
N ILE A 121 -8.82 -5.04 0.57
CA ILE A 121 -8.00 -6.22 0.26
C ILE A 121 -6.80 -6.29 1.21
N HIS A 122 -6.04 -5.20 1.35
CA HIS A 122 -4.90 -5.14 2.27
C HIS A 122 -5.30 -5.41 3.72
N ALA A 123 -6.43 -4.85 4.18
CA ALA A 123 -6.89 -5.05 5.55
C ALA A 123 -7.24 -6.52 5.83
N ARG A 124 -7.83 -7.20 4.84
CA ARG A 124 -8.08 -8.64 4.93
C ARG A 124 -6.78 -9.44 4.94
N GLY A 125 -5.86 -9.18 4.02
CA GLY A 125 -4.58 -9.88 3.91
C GLY A 125 -3.71 -9.74 5.16
N ILE A 126 -3.60 -8.52 5.69
CA ILE A 126 -2.93 -8.22 6.95
C ILE A 126 -3.57 -9.01 8.09
N GLN A 127 -4.89 -8.94 8.26
CA GLN A 127 -5.58 -9.64 9.34
C GLN A 127 -5.39 -11.15 9.25
N GLN A 128 -5.60 -11.75 8.08
CA GLN A 128 -5.46 -13.20 7.86
C GLN A 128 -4.04 -13.70 8.13
N THR A 129 -3.03 -12.86 7.84
CA THR A 129 -1.62 -13.17 8.12
C THR A 129 -1.31 -13.06 9.60
N VAL A 130 -1.84 -12.04 10.29
CA VAL A 130 -1.70 -11.88 11.74
C VAL A 130 -2.36 -13.04 12.49
N ASP A 131 -3.58 -13.41 12.12
CA ASP A 131 -4.33 -14.55 12.66
C ASP A 131 -3.68 -15.90 12.31
N ASN A 132 -2.69 -15.89 11.42
CA ASN A 132 -1.99 -17.06 10.91
C ASN A 132 -2.93 -18.17 10.42
N THR A 133 -3.98 -17.80 9.70
CA THR A 133 -5.00 -18.72 9.18
C THR A 133 -4.43 -19.87 8.34
N ALA A 134 -3.31 -19.64 7.64
CA ALA A 134 -2.60 -20.64 6.85
C ALA A 134 -1.53 -21.43 7.64
N GLN A 135 -1.47 -21.27 8.97
CA GLN A 135 -0.56 -21.98 9.86
C GLN A 135 0.93 -21.93 9.43
N ARG A 136 1.37 -20.76 8.97
CA ARG A 136 2.76 -20.52 8.55
C ARG A 136 3.70 -20.60 9.74
N SER A 137 4.96 -20.96 9.47
CA SER A 137 6.06 -20.79 10.42
C SER A 137 6.18 -19.31 10.83
N GLU A 138 6.73 -19.01 12.00
CA GLU A 138 6.92 -17.61 12.46
C GLU A 138 7.71 -16.79 11.43
N ARG A 139 8.75 -17.41 10.84
CA ARG A 139 9.58 -16.82 9.79
C ARG A 139 8.75 -16.47 8.55
N ASP A 140 8.03 -17.45 8.00
CA ASP A 140 7.27 -17.23 6.76
C ASP A 140 6.11 -16.26 6.98
N ARG A 141 5.45 -16.33 8.14
CA ARG A 141 4.42 -15.38 8.55
C ARG A 141 4.95 -13.95 8.62
N ALA A 142 6.12 -13.75 9.23
CA ALA A 142 6.76 -12.44 9.30
C ALA A 142 7.10 -11.89 7.91
N TYR A 143 7.65 -12.73 7.01
CA TYR A 143 7.91 -12.32 5.62
C TYR A 143 6.62 -11.97 4.86
N THR A 144 5.59 -12.80 4.96
CA THR A 144 4.29 -12.51 4.34
C THR A 144 3.70 -11.22 4.89
N LEU A 145 3.74 -11.00 6.21
CA LEU A 145 3.18 -9.78 6.80
C LEU A 145 3.94 -8.53 6.33
N LEU A 146 5.28 -8.56 6.30
CA LEU A 146 6.06 -7.45 5.73
C LEU A 146 5.71 -7.19 4.27
N ALA A 147 5.51 -8.23 3.47
CA ALA A 147 5.08 -8.08 2.08
C ALA A 147 3.69 -7.42 1.98
N GLU A 148 2.71 -7.83 2.80
CA GLU A 148 1.36 -7.23 2.83
C GLU A 148 1.47 -5.73 3.17
N LEU A 149 2.28 -5.38 4.17
CA LEU A 149 2.49 -4.01 4.62
C LEU A 149 3.19 -3.14 3.57
N TYR A 150 4.20 -3.67 2.90
CA TYR A 150 4.93 -2.93 1.86
C TYR A 150 4.09 -2.78 0.60
N LEU A 151 3.24 -3.76 0.25
CA LEU A 151 2.33 -3.65 -0.88
C LEU A 151 1.21 -2.64 -0.59
N MET A 152 0.71 -2.61 0.64
CA MET A 152 -0.19 -1.56 1.13
C MET A 152 0.47 -0.18 1.01
N GLN A 153 1.71 -0.03 1.49
CA GLN A 153 2.48 1.21 1.39
C GLN A 153 2.69 1.63 -0.07
N HIS A 154 2.99 0.68 -0.97
CA HIS A 154 3.06 0.92 -2.42
C HIS A 154 1.75 1.50 -2.95
N THR A 155 0.62 0.86 -2.61
CA THR A 155 -0.71 1.25 -3.08
C THR A 155 -1.08 2.66 -2.64
N CYS A 156 -0.79 3.03 -1.38
CA CYS A 156 -0.98 4.38 -0.86
C CYS A 156 -0.15 5.41 -1.65
N HIS A 157 1.11 5.10 -1.98
CA HIS A 157 1.95 5.98 -2.79
C HIS A 157 1.49 6.07 -4.25
N TRP A 158 0.95 4.98 -4.81
CA TRP A 158 0.39 5.00 -6.16
C TRP A 158 -0.80 5.95 -6.21
N TYR A 159 -1.72 5.87 -5.26
CA TYR A 159 -2.83 6.83 -5.16
C TYR A 159 -2.35 8.28 -5.07
N CYS A 160 -1.36 8.55 -4.21
CA CYS A 160 -0.84 9.91 -4.04
C CYS A 160 0.03 10.40 -5.22
N ARG A 161 0.53 9.51 -6.09
CA ARG A 161 1.48 9.81 -7.16
C ARG A 161 1.20 8.96 -8.40
N THR A 162 2.17 8.13 -8.80
CA THR A 162 2.08 7.23 -9.95
C THR A 162 2.61 5.86 -9.53
N ARG A 163 2.23 4.81 -10.27
CA ARG A 163 2.78 3.46 -10.08
C ARG A 163 4.30 3.46 -10.12
N ALA A 164 4.89 4.19 -11.07
CA ALA A 164 6.34 4.25 -11.24
C ALA A 164 7.04 4.85 -10.00
N THR A 165 6.53 5.97 -9.48
CA THR A 165 7.05 6.59 -8.25
C THR A 165 6.89 5.67 -7.05
N ALA A 166 5.75 5.00 -6.91
CA ALA A 166 5.50 4.05 -5.83
C ALA A 166 6.47 2.85 -5.91
N SER A 167 6.65 2.27 -7.09
CA SER A 167 7.58 1.15 -7.32
C SER A 167 9.03 1.54 -7.05
N ALA A 168 9.46 2.73 -7.50
CA ALA A 168 10.81 3.22 -7.24
C ALA A 168 11.06 3.43 -5.74
N ARG A 169 10.07 3.96 -4.99
CA ARG A 169 10.19 4.19 -3.55
C ARG A 169 10.30 2.88 -2.77
N VAL A 170 9.49 1.87 -3.11
CA VAL A 170 9.56 0.54 -2.49
C VAL A 170 10.90 -0.13 -2.81
N LEU A 171 11.37 -0.07 -4.06
CA LEU A 171 12.68 -0.61 -4.43
C LEU A 171 13.80 0.07 -3.64
N ALA A 172 13.81 1.41 -3.57
CA ALA A 172 14.83 2.15 -2.85
C ALA A 172 14.84 1.86 -1.34
N ARG A 173 13.67 1.71 -0.71
CA ARG A 173 13.56 1.53 0.75
C ARG A 173 13.71 0.08 1.19
N HIS A 174 13.11 -0.85 0.46
CA HIS A 174 12.94 -2.25 0.87
C HIS A 174 13.69 -3.24 -0.03
N GLN A 175 14.42 -2.74 -1.04
CA GLN A 175 15.19 -3.56 -1.99
C GLN A 175 14.37 -4.68 -2.64
N THR A 176 13.05 -4.45 -2.80
CA THR A 176 12.11 -5.44 -3.31
C THR A 176 11.36 -4.84 -4.51
N PRO A 177 11.56 -5.36 -5.74
CA PRO A 177 10.79 -4.94 -6.90
C PRO A 177 9.29 -5.18 -6.71
N TYR A 178 8.45 -4.31 -7.31
CA TYR A 178 6.99 -4.41 -7.17
C TYR A 178 6.41 -5.79 -7.55
N ALA A 179 6.91 -6.41 -8.62
CA ALA A 179 6.45 -7.74 -9.03
C ALA A 179 6.77 -8.81 -7.99
N GLN A 180 7.99 -8.79 -7.43
CA GLN A 180 8.38 -9.69 -6.34
C GLN A 180 7.52 -9.43 -5.10
N LEU A 181 7.25 -8.16 -4.77
CA LEU A 181 6.41 -7.81 -3.63
C LEU A 181 4.99 -8.39 -3.76
N VAL A 182 4.36 -8.28 -4.94
CA VAL A 182 3.07 -8.92 -5.22
C VAL A 182 3.17 -10.46 -5.16
N ALA A 183 4.29 -11.03 -5.56
CA ALA A 183 4.53 -12.47 -5.43
C ALA A 183 4.79 -12.92 -3.98
N SER A 184 5.12 -12.01 -3.05
CA SER A 184 5.45 -12.34 -1.65
C SER A 184 4.27 -12.20 -0.68
N VAL A 185 3.17 -11.56 -1.09
CA VAL A 185 1.94 -11.52 -0.28
C VAL A 185 1.21 -12.87 -0.29
N SER A 186 0.21 -13.01 0.59
CA SER A 186 -0.65 -14.20 0.63
C SER A 186 -1.31 -14.48 -0.72
N PRO A 187 -1.60 -15.75 -1.07
CA PRO A 187 -2.26 -16.10 -2.32
C PRO A 187 -3.57 -15.33 -2.53
N GLU A 188 -4.36 -15.16 -1.47
CA GLU A 188 -5.64 -14.47 -1.46
C GLU A 188 -5.49 -12.98 -1.76
N THR A 189 -4.56 -12.29 -1.09
CA THR A 189 -4.23 -10.90 -1.41
C THR A 189 -3.73 -10.78 -2.83
N ARG A 190 -2.80 -11.66 -3.25
CA ARG A 190 -2.19 -11.61 -4.59
C ARG A 190 -3.23 -11.66 -5.67
N GLN A 191 -4.16 -12.61 -5.59
CA GLN A 191 -5.22 -12.78 -6.57
C GLN A 191 -6.12 -11.53 -6.60
N ALA A 192 -6.74 -11.19 -5.47
CA ALA A 192 -7.71 -10.10 -5.41
C ALA A 192 -7.08 -8.75 -5.81
N TYR A 193 -5.86 -8.49 -5.35
CA TYR A 193 -5.13 -7.27 -5.67
C TYR A 193 -4.76 -7.22 -7.15
N SER A 194 -4.26 -8.32 -7.73
CA SER A 194 -3.86 -8.36 -9.14
C SER A 194 -5.04 -8.16 -10.07
N GLU A 195 -6.18 -8.78 -9.77
CA GLU A 195 -7.45 -8.57 -10.47
C GLU A 195 -7.90 -7.11 -10.36
N LEU A 196 -7.88 -6.54 -9.14
CA LEU A 196 -8.29 -5.15 -8.92
C LEU A 196 -7.42 -4.15 -9.67
N VAL A 197 -6.10 -4.30 -9.65
CA VAL A 197 -5.18 -3.29 -10.24
C VAL A 197 -4.83 -3.61 -11.70
N GLY A 198 -5.24 -4.76 -12.22
CA GLY A 198 -4.90 -5.23 -13.56
C GLY A 198 -3.41 -5.60 -13.70
N PHE A 199 -2.82 -6.14 -12.62
CA PHE A 199 -1.44 -6.63 -12.64
C PHE A 199 -1.42 -8.05 -13.24
N LYS A 200 -0.58 -8.27 -14.26
CA LYS A 200 -0.53 -9.54 -15.01
C LYS A 200 0.68 -10.43 -14.74
N GLY A 201 1.49 -10.10 -13.72
CA GLY A 201 2.59 -10.94 -13.22
C GLY A 201 3.56 -11.41 -14.29
#